data_AF-A0A2U3L518-F1
#
_entry.id   AF-A0A2U3L518-F1
#
_cell.length_a   1.000
_cell.length_b   1.000
_cell.length_c   1.000
_cell.angle_alpha   90.00
_cell.angle_beta   90.00
_cell.angle_gamma   90.00
#
_symmetry.space_group_name_H-M   'P 1'
#
loop_
_entity.id
_entity.type
_entity.pdbx_description
1 polymer ?
#
loop_
_entity_poly.entity_id
_entity_poly.type
_entity_poly.pdbx_seq_one_letter_code
_entity_poly.pdbx_strand_id
1 'polypeptide(L)'
;MAEVCGNNLTKGRRVLVEGRLQIRDYQDKDGQKRRAAEVIAQNIEFLDTKQSVGSGSTTSSTTSSASPAKSGYYVSSFGTEVFPEEEIPF
;
A
#
# COMPACT_ATOMS: atom_id res chain seq x y z
N MET A 1 -18.45 10.83 -3.67
CA MET A 1 -17.15 10.30 -3.21
C MET A 1 -16.80 10.69 -1.77
N ALA A 2 -17.08 11.93 -1.32
CA ALA A 2 -16.74 12.35 0.04
C ALA A 2 -17.31 11.44 1.16
N GLU A 3 -18.57 11.00 1.05
CA GLU A 3 -19.21 10.12 2.05
C GLU A 3 -18.59 8.72 2.09
N VAL A 4 -18.27 8.14 0.92
CA VAL A 4 -17.62 6.82 0.83
C VAL A 4 -16.26 6.86 1.50
N CYS A 5 -15.51 7.94 1.29
CA CYS A 5 -14.23 8.18 1.97
C CYS A 5 -14.40 8.31 3.48
N GLY A 6 -15.38 9.10 3.95
CA GLY A 6 -15.62 9.29 5.39
C GLY A 6 -15.98 8.01 6.12
N ASN A 7 -16.76 7.13 5.48
CA ASN A 7 -17.21 5.88 6.09
C ASN A 7 -16.18 4.75 6.04
N ASN A 8 -15.25 4.78 5.09
CA ASN A 8 -14.35 3.66 4.82
C ASN A 8 -12.86 3.97 5.06
N LEU A 9 -12.42 5.23 5.00
CA LEU A 9 -11.01 5.55 5.22
C LEU A 9 -10.68 5.63 6.72
N THR A 10 -9.67 4.89 7.11
CA THR A 10 -9.00 5.01 8.41
C THR A 10 -7.51 5.27 8.17
N LYS A 11 -6.83 5.85 9.17
CA LYS A 11 -5.39 6.11 9.07
C LYS A 11 -4.64 4.80 8.82
N GLY A 12 -3.81 4.77 7.78
CA GLY A 12 -3.01 3.60 7.40
C GLY A 12 -3.71 2.64 6.42
N ARG A 13 -4.99 2.86 6.09
CA ARG A 13 -5.68 2.10 5.05
C ARG A 13 -5.11 2.45 3.67
N ARG A 14 -4.88 1.44 2.83
CA ARG A 14 -4.30 1.62 1.49
C ARG A 14 -5.40 1.83 0.45
N VAL A 15 -5.23 2.84 -0.38
CA VAL A 15 -6.15 3.17 -1.48
C VAL A 15 -5.41 3.62 -2.72
N LEU A 16 -5.98 3.36 -3.88
CA LEU A 16 -5.62 3.98 -5.15
C LEU A 16 -6.54 5.19 -5.35
N VAL A 17 -5.96 6.32 -5.74
CA VAL A 17 -6.68 7.57 -6.01
C VAL A 17 -6.36 8.00 -7.44
N GLU A 18 -7.40 8.11 -8.26
CA GLU A 18 -7.32 8.61 -9.62
C GLU A 18 -7.98 9.99 -9.70
N GLY A 19 -7.35 10.92 -10.39
CA GLY A 19 -7.88 12.25 -10.57
C GLY A 19 -6.88 13.23 -11.16
N ARG A 20 -7.06 14.51 -10.86
CA ARG A 20 -6.25 15.59 -11.42
C ARG A 20 -5.34 16.22 -10.37
N LEU A 21 -4.05 16.35 -10.70
CA LEU A 21 -3.11 17.14 -9.91
C LEU A 21 -3.38 18.64 -10.11
N GLN A 22 -3.47 19.37 -9.01
CA GLN A 22 -3.59 20.82 -8.98
C GLN A 22 -2.55 21.40 -8.02
N ILE A 23 -1.83 22.41 -8.49
CA ILE A 23 -0.94 23.21 -7.66
C ILE A 23 -1.60 24.56 -7.43
N ARG A 24 -1.80 24.95 -6.18
CA ARG A 24 -2.39 26.25 -5.84
C ARG A 24 -1.52 27.00 -4.84
N ASP A 25 -1.45 28.31 -5.03
CA ASP A 25 -0.82 29.23 -4.09
C ASP A 25 -1.92 29.84 -3.21
N TYR A 26 -1.70 29.89 -1.90
CA TYR A 26 -2.61 30.49 -0.93
C TYR A 26 -1.82 31.24 0.15
N GLN A 27 -2.46 32.19 0.85
CA GLN A 27 -1.88 32.81 2.04
C GLN A 27 -2.34 32.06 3.29
N ASP A 28 -1.40 31.74 4.17
CA ASP A 28 -1.74 31.27 5.52
C ASP A 28 -2.24 32.44 6.40
N LYS A 29 -2.68 32.12 7.62
CA LYS A 29 -3.24 33.11 8.54
C LYS A 29 -2.23 34.18 8.98
N ASP A 30 -0.95 33.88 8.81
CA ASP A 30 0.17 34.77 9.15
C ASP A 30 0.62 35.62 7.94
N GLY A 31 -0.11 35.53 6.81
CA GLY A 31 0.13 36.30 5.59
C GLY A 31 1.24 35.72 4.69
N GLN A 32 1.80 34.56 5.02
CA GLN A 32 2.86 33.95 4.22
C GLN A 32 2.27 33.21 3.02
N LYS A 33 2.90 33.39 1.85
CA LYS A 33 2.53 32.66 0.63
C LYS A 33 2.99 31.21 0.74
N ARG A 34 2.05 30.28 0.58
CA ARG A 34 2.27 28.83 0.59
C ARG A 34 1.80 28.23 -0.72
N ARG A 35 2.48 27.16 -1.13
CA ARG A 35 2.13 26.37 -2.32
C ARG A 35 1.68 24.98 -1.88
N ALA A 36 0.50 24.56 -2.29
CA ALA A 36 -0.03 23.23 -2.03
C ALA A 36 -0.13 22.44 -3.33
N ALA A 37 0.32 21.19 -3.29
CA ALA A 37 0.05 20.19 -4.31
C ALA A 37 -1.11 19.32 -3.83
N GLU A 38 -2.19 19.27 -4.60
CA GLU A 38 -3.42 18.57 -4.24
C GLU A 38 -3.86 17.69 -5.41
N VAL A 39 -4.43 16.52 -5.10
CA VAL A 39 -5.06 15.66 -6.11
C VAL A 39 -6.57 15.76 -5.92
N ILE A 40 -7.27 16.29 -6.91
CA ILE A 40 -8.73 16.30 -6.94
C ILE A 40 -9.18 14.92 -7.42
N ALA A 41 -9.64 14.10 -6.46
CA ALA A 41 -10.04 12.73 -6.72
C ALA A 41 -11.33 12.66 -7.54
N GLN A 42 -11.28 11.88 -8.62
CA GLN A 42 -12.44 11.52 -9.45
C GLN A 42 -12.90 10.09 -9.13
N ASN A 43 -11.95 9.18 -8.89
CA ASN A 43 -12.21 7.80 -8.51
C ASN A 43 -11.26 7.33 -7.40
N ILE A 44 -11.76 6.43 -6.54
CA ILE A 44 -11.00 5.87 -5.41
C ILE A 44 -11.29 4.37 -5.34
N GLU A 45 -10.23 3.57 -5.25
CA GLU A 45 -10.31 2.12 -5.08
C GLU A 45 -9.58 1.71 -3.79
N PHE A 46 -10.20 0.83 -3.01
CA PHE A 46 -9.61 0.34 -1.76
C PHE A 46 -8.71 -0.86 -2.05
N LEU A 47 -7.44 -0.78 -1.62
CA LEU A 47 -6.42 -1.79 -1.91
C LEU A 47 -6.23 -2.77 -0.75
N ASP A 48 -7.22 -2.90 0.14
CA ASP A 48 -7.11 -3.86 1.22
C ASP A 48 -7.14 -5.26 0.64
N THR A 49 -6.11 -6.02 0.96
CA THR A 49 -6.21 -7.47 0.87
C THR A 49 -7.35 -7.86 1.79
N LYS A 50 -8.32 -8.65 1.31
CA LYS A 50 -9.31 -9.32 2.16
C LYS A 50 -8.53 -9.87 3.35
N GLN A 51 -8.65 -9.24 4.52
CA GLN A 51 -7.97 -9.71 5.72
C GLN A 51 -8.46 -11.15 5.82
N SER A 52 -7.56 -12.11 5.55
CA SER A 52 -7.85 -13.50 5.86
C SER A 52 -8.23 -13.43 7.31
N VAL A 53 -9.52 -13.64 7.58
CA VAL A 53 -10.09 -13.63 8.91
C VAL A 53 -9.27 -14.66 9.65
N GLY A 54 -8.28 -14.16 10.38
CA GLY A 54 -7.30 -14.94 11.10
C GLY A 54 -8.06 -15.54 12.24
N SER A 55 -8.64 -16.70 11.96
CA SER A 55 -8.96 -17.78 12.87
C SER A 55 -8.55 -17.47 14.31
N GLY A 56 -9.49 -16.89 15.07
CA GLY A 56 -9.54 -16.98 16.51
C GLY A 56 -10.37 -18.18 16.94
N SER A 57 -10.22 -19.32 16.26
CA SER A 57 -10.70 -20.61 16.75
C SER A 57 -9.71 -21.11 17.79
N THR A 58 -9.86 -20.62 19.02
CA THR A 58 -9.25 -21.26 20.18
C THR A 58 -10.34 -22.08 20.84
N THR A 59 -10.29 -23.40 20.67
CA THR A 59 -10.34 -24.39 21.77
C THR A 59 -10.44 -25.82 21.20
N SER A 60 -9.34 -26.56 21.37
CA SER A 60 -9.20 -28.01 21.51
C SER A 60 -9.86 -28.94 20.49
N SER A 61 -9.05 -29.76 19.81
CA SER A 61 -8.81 -31.15 20.26
C SER A 61 -8.08 -31.99 19.20
N THR A 62 -6.89 -32.45 19.59
CA THR A 62 -6.31 -33.79 19.40
C THR A 62 -5.90 -34.33 18.02
N THR A 63 -4.71 -34.95 18.07
CA THR A 63 -4.16 -36.08 17.30
C THR A 63 -3.54 -35.85 15.91
N SER A 64 -2.20 -35.91 15.92
CA SER A 64 -1.38 -36.89 15.18
C SER A 64 -1.19 -36.71 13.67
N SER A 65 0.01 -36.30 13.27
CA SER A 65 0.98 -37.14 12.54
C SER A 65 2.02 -36.27 11.80
N ALA A 66 3.22 -36.82 11.73
CA ALA A 66 4.47 -36.13 11.40
C ALA A 66 4.68 -35.84 9.90
N SER A 67 5.33 -34.71 9.59
CA SER A 67 6.47 -34.60 8.65
C SER A 67 7.01 -33.16 8.60
N PRO A 68 8.34 -32.92 8.65
CA PRO A 68 8.90 -31.59 8.60
C PRO A 68 9.19 -31.19 7.14
N ALA A 69 8.48 -30.19 6.62
CA ALA A 69 8.83 -29.55 5.35
C ALA A 69 8.85 -28.04 5.53
N LYS A 70 10.07 -27.55 5.74
CA LYS A 70 10.47 -26.15 5.90
C LYS A 70 10.26 -25.42 4.56
N SER A 71 9.06 -24.93 4.29
CA SER A 71 8.80 -24.03 3.15
C SER A 71 8.83 -22.59 3.63
N GLY A 72 10.04 -22.04 3.76
CA GLY A 72 10.24 -20.61 3.84
C GLY A 72 9.79 -19.98 2.52
N TYR A 73 8.92 -18.97 2.59
CA TYR A 73 8.60 -18.12 1.46
C TYR A 73 9.83 -17.27 1.13
N TYR A 74 10.74 -17.83 0.35
CA TYR A 74 11.70 -17.02 -0.38
C TYR A 74 10.90 -16.22 -1.42
N VAL A 75 10.88 -14.90 -1.27
CA VAL A 75 10.55 -13.98 -2.37
C VAL A 75 11.70 -14.12 -3.37
N SER A 76 11.56 -15.06 -4.30
CA SER A 76 12.49 -15.21 -5.40
C SER A 76 12.11 -14.21 -6.49
N SER A 77 13.05 -13.30 -6.76
CA SER A 77 13.19 -12.53 -8.00
C SER A 77 12.38 -11.22 -8.09
N PHE A 78 12.88 -10.20 -7.39
CA PHE A 78 12.78 -8.81 -7.85
C PHE A 78 13.89 -8.57 -8.87
N GLY A 79 13.64 -8.93 -10.13
CA GLY A 79 14.56 -8.66 -11.23
C GLY A 79 15.85 -9.48 -11.20
N THR A 80 16.33 -9.82 -12.39
CA THR A 80 17.70 -10.31 -12.56
C THR A 80 18.65 -9.25 -11.99
N GLU A 81 19.52 -9.64 -11.06
CA GLU A 81 20.67 -8.81 -10.67
C GLU A 81 21.49 -8.53 -11.94
N VAL A 82 21.37 -7.31 -12.47
CA VAL A 82 22.26 -6.83 -13.55
C VAL A 82 23.58 -6.50 -12.87
N PHE A 83 24.56 -7.40 -12.99
CA PHE A 83 25.92 -7.18 -12.51
C PHE A 83 26.52 -5.93 -13.20
N PRO A 84 27.11 -4.98 -12.45
CA PRO A 84 27.65 -3.75 -13.01
C PRO A 84 29.11 -3.98 -13.47
N GLU A 85 29.33 -4.73 -14.55
CA GLU A 85 30.70 -4.98 -15.05
C GLU A 85 30.80 -5.01 -16.60
N GLU A 86 29.82 -4.50 -17.34
CA GLU A 86 29.99 -4.26 -18.78
C GLU A 86 30.18 -2.77 -19.05
N GLU A 87 31.45 -2.40 -19.14
CA GLU A 87 32.02 -1.13 -19.56
C GLU A 87 31.25 -0.54 -20.75
N ILE A 88 30.67 0.64 -20.57
CA ILE A 88 29.94 1.36 -21.62
C ILE A 88 30.97 1.90 -22.61
N PRO A 89 30.98 1.49 -23.89
CA PRO A 89 31.91 2.07 -24.87
C PRO A 89 31.58 3.55 -25.12
N PHE A 90 32.62 4.38 -25.17
CA PHE A 90 32.56 5.81 -25.50
C PHE A 90 32.19 6.09 -26.96
#